data_AF-A0A1H6AQM1-F1
#
_entry.id   AF-A0A1H6AQM1-F1
#
_cell.length_a   1.000
_cell.length_b   1.000
_cell.length_c   1.000
_cell.angle_alpha   90.00
_cell.angle_beta   90.00
_cell.angle_gamma   90.00
#
_symmetry.space_group_name_H-M   'P 1'
#
loop_
_entity.id
_entity.type
_entity.pdbx_description
1 polymer ?
#
loop_
_entity_poly.entity_id
_entity_poly.type
_entity_poly.pdbx_seq_one_letter_code
_entity_poly.pdbx_strand_id
1 'polypeptide(L)'
;MTAKSIGRQTLLKYCIVSVLAILTIFISTFLIFADPTTTTVTLDNALSTLMKDFIDNYLFVSIQTAFIIIEILIIGGLIGELIIKGQKNHFIVGGLTLLTMWFLLFITCSVTSGIMNSINYGLNGFKSAFMSWTVFGLLPFLVFGVLHGLTTGYFLGREIKRRGR
;
A
#
# COMPACT_ATOMS: atom_id res chain seq x y z
N MET A 1 16.81 -20.80 -7.31
CA MET A 1 15.90 -19.96 -6.49
C MET A 1 14.48 -20.47 -6.68
N THR A 2 13.67 -20.62 -5.63
CA THR A 2 12.31 -21.21 -5.75
C THR A 2 11.31 -20.21 -6.34
N ALA A 3 10.24 -20.70 -6.97
CA ALA A 3 9.18 -19.84 -7.50
C ALA A 3 8.54 -18.96 -6.41
N LYS A 4 8.30 -19.51 -5.21
CA LYS A 4 7.89 -18.73 -4.02
C LYS A 4 8.86 -17.59 -3.71
N SER A 5 10.16 -17.86 -3.70
CA SER A 5 11.19 -16.86 -3.38
C SER A 5 11.25 -15.74 -4.42
N ILE A 6 11.16 -16.10 -5.71
CA ILE A 6 11.07 -15.13 -6.82
C ILE A 6 9.89 -14.18 -6.62
N GLY A 7 8.69 -14.74 -6.39
CA GLY A 7 7.48 -13.93 -6.23
C GLY A 7 7.55 -12.99 -5.03
N ARG A 8 8.03 -13.47 -3.87
CA ARG A 8 8.24 -12.64 -2.66
C ARG A 8 9.19 -11.47 -2.90
N GLN A 9 10.37 -11.75 -3.45
CA GLN A 9 11.39 -10.73 -3.69
C GLN A 9 10.93 -9.70 -4.72
N THR A 10 10.29 -10.15 -5.81
CA THR A 10 9.82 -9.23 -6.85
C THR A 10 8.65 -8.40 -6.32
N LEU A 11 7.71 -8.99 -5.57
CA LEU A 11 6.62 -8.22 -4.95
C LEU A 11 7.16 -7.18 -3.96
N LEU A 12 8.09 -7.55 -3.08
CA LEU A 12 8.75 -6.62 -2.15
C LEU A 12 9.37 -5.43 -2.89
N LYS A 13 10.15 -5.71 -3.95
CA LYS A 13 10.76 -4.67 -4.79
C LYS A 13 9.71 -3.70 -5.33
N TYR A 14 8.61 -4.21 -5.90
CA TYR A 14 7.57 -3.35 -6.45
C TYR A 14 6.81 -2.59 -5.36
N CYS A 15 6.55 -3.18 -4.19
CA CYS A 15 5.99 -2.45 -3.05
C CYS A 15 6.89 -1.27 -2.62
N ILE A 16 8.21 -1.48 -2.52
CA ILE A 16 9.17 -0.41 -2.18
C ILE A 16 9.13 0.70 -3.24
N VAL A 17 9.16 0.34 -4.53
CA VAL A 17 9.07 1.30 -5.63
C VAL A 17 7.78 2.11 -5.54
N SER A 18 6.64 1.46 -5.26
CA SER A 18 5.35 2.14 -5.15
C SER A 18 5.27 3.07 -3.95
N VAL A 19 5.83 2.69 -2.80
CA VAL A 19 5.91 3.57 -1.62
C VAL A 19 6.76 4.80 -1.94
N LEU A 20 7.92 4.63 -2.56
CA LEU A 20 8.77 5.76 -2.98
C LEU A 20 8.07 6.66 -3.99
N ALA A 21 7.31 6.09 -4.93
CA ALA A 21 6.53 6.85 -5.90
C ALA A 21 5.44 7.69 -5.23
N ILE A 22 4.67 7.11 -4.29
CA ILE A 22 3.63 7.83 -3.54
C ILE A 22 4.24 8.95 -2.70
N LEU A 23 5.36 8.71 -2.02
CA LEU A 23 6.08 9.74 -1.25
C LEU A 23 6.55 10.88 -2.16
N THR A 24 7.06 10.57 -3.34
CA THR A 24 7.51 11.58 -4.32
C THR A 24 6.34 12.43 -4.81
N ILE A 25 5.18 11.80 -5.09
CA ILE A 25 3.96 12.50 -5.48
C ILE A 25 3.52 13.45 -4.35
N PHE A 26 3.47 12.98 -3.11
CA PHE A 26 3.09 13.80 -1.96
C PHE A 26 3.99 15.03 -1.81
N ILE A 27 5.32 14.84 -1.78
CA ILE A 27 6.29 15.94 -1.64
C ILE A 27 6.12 16.93 -2.80
N SER A 28 5.95 16.42 -4.02
CA SER A 28 5.75 17.27 -5.20
C SER A 28 4.45 18.07 -5.12
N THR A 29 3.35 17.45 -4.69
CA THR A 29 2.07 18.18 -4.49
C THR A 29 2.18 19.24 -3.41
N PHE A 30 2.87 18.96 -2.29
CA PHE A 30 3.11 19.95 -1.25
C PHE A 30 3.91 21.14 -1.79
N LEU A 31 4.98 20.90 -2.54
CA LEU A 31 5.83 21.96 -3.08
C LEU A 31 5.13 22.81 -4.17
N ILE A 32 4.20 22.23 -4.93
CA ILE A 32 3.49 22.94 -6.02
C ILE A 32 2.31 23.75 -5.47
N PHE A 33 1.57 23.22 -4.49
CA PHE A 33 0.29 23.79 -4.05
C PHE A 33 0.34 24.47 -2.68
N ALA A 34 1.49 24.51 -2.01
CA ALA A 34 1.61 25.23 -0.76
C ALA A 34 1.46 26.74 -1.00
N ASP A 35 0.59 27.38 -0.21
CA ASP A 35 0.37 28.81 -0.26
C ASP A 35 1.64 29.53 0.23
N PRO A 36 2.29 30.33 -0.64
CA PRO A 36 3.52 31.03 -0.31
C PRO A 36 3.31 32.13 0.75
N THR A 37 2.07 32.49 1.08
CA THR A 37 1.75 33.54 2.07
C THR A 37 1.68 33.04 3.51
N THR A 38 1.44 31.74 3.72
CA THR A 38 1.24 31.16 5.07
C THR A 38 2.36 30.23 5.52
N THR A 39 3.16 29.73 4.59
CA THR A 39 4.13 28.66 4.85
C THR A 39 5.34 28.85 3.96
N THR A 40 6.53 28.82 4.54
CA THR A 40 7.77 28.75 3.76
C THR A 40 7.79 27.42 3.02
N VAL A 41 7.64 27.45 1.70
CA VAL A 41 7.57 26.24 0.88
C VAL A 41 8.99 25.73 0.64
N THR A 42 9.47 24.89 1.55
CA THR A 42 10.80 24.24 1.47
C THR A 42 10.68 22.73 1.55
N LEU A 43 11.68 22.02 1.00
CA LEU A 43 11.78 20.57 1.14
C LEU A 43 11.85 20.15 2.61
N ASP A 44 12.54 20.92 3.44
CA ASP A 44 12.67 20.66 4.88
C ASP A 44 11.32 20.73 5.60
N ASN A 45 10.45 21.68 5.23
CA ASN A 45 9.11 21.80 5.80
C ASN A 45 8.18 20.66 5.32
N ALA A 46 8.31 20.24 4.06
CA ALA A 46 7.57 19.09 3.54
C ALA A 46 7.94 17.80 4.30
N LEU A 47 9.24 17.56 4.49
CA LEU A 47 9.76 16.40 5.19
C LEU A 47 9.43 16.42 6.68
N SER A 48 9.55 17.57 7.35
CA SER A 48 9.23 17.69 8.78
C SER A 48 7.75 17.45 9.06
N THR A 49 6.86 17.92 8.19
CA THR A 49 5.41 17.64 8.26
C THR A 49 5.14 16.14 8.11
N LEU A 50 5.72 15.50 7.09
CA LEU A 50 5.61 14.05 6.88
C LEU A 50 6.13 13.24 8.08
N MET A 51 7.27 13.64 8.64
CA MET A 51 7.85 12.97 9.81
C MET A 51 6.99 13.15 11.05
N LYS A 52 6.42 14.34 11.25
CA LYS A 52 5.48 14.58 12.34
C LYS A 52 4.25 13.69 12.21
N ASP A 53 3.63 13.64 11.04
CA ASP A 53 2.46 12.79 10.80
C ASP A 53 2.79 11.31 11.03
N PHE A 54 3.98 10.87 10.64
CA PHE A 54 4.45 9.51 10.88
C PHE A 54 4.64 9.22 12.38
N ILE A 55 5.25 10.15 13.13
CA ILE A 55 5.48 10.02 14.58
C ILE A 55 4.15 10.00 15.34
N ASP A 56 3.25 10.93 15.02
CA ASP A 56 1.93 11.05 15.67
C ASP A 56 1.06 9.80 15.43
N ASN A 57 1.32 9.08 14.33
CA ASN A 57 0.59 7.86 13.94
C ASN A 57 1.46 6.59 13.96
N TYR A 58 2.57 6.57 14.71
CA TYR A 58 3.59 5.52 14.60
C TYR A 58 3.02 4.10 14.76
N LEU A 59 2.08 3.91 15.70
CA LEU A 59 1.48 2.61 15.99
C LEU A 59 0.62 2.13 14.83
N PHE A 60 -0.18 3.03 14.24
CA PHE A 60 -0.97 2.73 13.06
C PHE A 60 -0.07 2.29 11.91
N VAL A 61 0.97 3.08 11.61
CA VAL A 61 1.89 2.82 10.49
C VAL A 61 2.69 1.53 10.71
N SER A 62 3.11 1.25 11.94
CA SER A 62 3.83 0.02 12.29
C SER A 62 2.96 -1.22 12.05
N ILE A 63 1.68 -1.16 12.43
CA ILE A 63 0.72 -2.25 12.20
C ILE A 63 0.55 -2.48 10.69
N GLN A 64 0.31 -1.43 9.90
CA GLN A 64 0.13 -1.59 8.45
C GLN A 64 1.40 -2.14 7.77
N THR A 65 2.58 -1.69 8.22
CA THR A 65 3.86 -2.19 7.70
C THR A 65 4.03 -3.69 7.97
N ALA A 66 3.71 -4.14 9.19
CA ALA A 66 3.76 -5.55 9.53
C ALA A 66 2.78 -6.39 8.68
N PHE A 67 1.56 -5.90 8.48
CA PHE A 67 0.57 -6.57 7.62
C PHE A 67 1.04 -6.67 6.16
N ILE A 68 1.58 -5.60 5.59
CA ILE A 68 2.15 -5.62 4.22
C ILE A 68 3.28 -6.65 4.11
N ILE A 69 4.16 -6.75 5.10
CA ILE A 69 5.24 -7.75 5.09
C ILE A 69 4.67 -9.17 5.10
N ILE A 70 3.64 -9.44 5.93
CA ILE A 70 2.96 -10.74 5.99
C ILE A 70 2.28 -11.05 4.64
N GLU A 71 1.60 -10.08 4.04
CA GLU A 71 0.99 -10.20 2.71
C GLU A 71 2.05 -10.55 1.65
N ILE A 72 3.20 -9.87 1.66
CA ILE A 72 4.29 -10.17 0.73
C ILE A 72 4.80 -11.61 0.90
N LEU A 73 4.93 -12.11 2.14
CA LEU A 73 5.38 -13.47 2.41
C LEU A 73 4.39 -14.53 1.91
N ILE A 74 3.09 -14.28 2.07
CA ILE A 74 2.01 -15.21 1.71
C ILE A 74 1.68 -15.07 0.21
N ILE A 75 1.17 -13.90 -0.19
CA ILE A 75 0.71 -13.61 -1.55
C ILE A 75 1.89 -13.63 -2.52
N GLY A 76 3.02 -13.01 -2.17
CA GLY A 76 4.23 -13.05 -3.00
C GLY A 76 4.71 -14.48 -3.27
N GLY A 77 4.59 -15.38 -2.29
CA GLY A 77 4.88 -16.80 -2.49
C GLY A 77 3.91 -17.46 -3.47
N LEU A 78 2.61 -17.21 -3.30
CA LEU A 78 1.54 -17.77 -4.11
C LEU A 78 1.63 -17.33 -5.58
N ILE A 79 1.85 -16.04 -5.84
CA ILE A 79 1.89 -15.50 -7.21
C ILE A 79 3.08 -16.06 -8.01
N GLY A 80 4.21 -16.30 -7.33
CA GLY A 80 5.38 -16.92 -7.94
C GLY A 80 5.06 -18.33 -8.41
N GLU A 81 4.39 -19.12 -7.58
CA GLU A 81 3.95 -20.48 -7.93
C GLU A 81 2.90 -20.46 -9.05
N LEU A 82 1.90 -19.56 -8.98
CA LEU A 82 0.85 -19.45 -10.01
C LEU A 82 1.41 -19.08 -11.38
N ILE A 83 2.36 -18.15 -11.45
CA ILE A 83 2.93 -17.66 -12.70
C ILE A 83 3.95 -18.65 -13.28
N ILE A 84 4.86 -19.17 -12.44
CA ILE A 84 5.99 -19.98 -12.91
C ILE A 84 5.58 -21.44 -13.10
N LYS A 85 4.93 -22.04 -12.10
CA LYS A 85 4.53 -23.46 -12.16
C LYS A 85 3.14 -23.65 -12.72
N GLY A 86 2.18 -22.83 -12.28
CA GLY A 86 0.80 -22.89 -12.72
C GLY A 86 0.56 -22.34 -14.13
N GLN A 87 1.59 -21.74 -14.76
CA GLN A 87 1.55 -21.11 -16.08
C GLN A 87 0.36 -20.15 -16.28
N LYS A 88 -0.13 -19.54 -15.20
CA LYS A 88 -1.25 -18.60 -15.25
C LYS A 88 -0.83 -17.32 -15.97
N ASN A 89 -1.81 -16.58 -16.48
CA ASN A 89 -1.56 -15.32 -17.15
C ASN A 89 -0.93 -14.32 -16.16
N HIS A 90 0.37 -14.08 -16.33
CA HIS A 90 1.16 -13.17 -15.51
C HIS A 90 0.60 -11.75 -15.40
N PHE A 91 -0.06 -11.22 -16.43
CA PHE A 91 -0.69 -9.90 -16.38
C PHE A 91 -1.88 -9.89 -15.43
N ILE A 92 -2.79 -10.85 -15.60
CA ILE A 92 -4.00 -10.98 -14.76
C ILE A 92 -3.59 -11.24 -13.31
N VAL A 93 -2.68 -12.20 -13.09
CA VAL A 93 -2.21 -12.53 -11.73
C VAL A 93 -1.52 -11.33 -11.09
N GLY A 94 -0.63 -10.63 -11.80
CA GLY A 94 0.06 -9.45 -11.28
C GLY A 94 -0.90 -8.31 -10.94
N GLY A 95 -1.88 -8.02 -11.81
CA GLY A 95 -2.87 -6.99 -11.56
C GLY A 95 -3.80 -7.30 -10.39
N LEU A 96 -4.36 -8.51 -10.34
CA LEU A 96 -5.21 -8.95 -9.24
C LEU A 96 -4.45 -9.01 -7.91
N THR A 97 -3.15 -9.31 -7.94
CA THR A 97 -2.30 -9.31 -6.74
C THR A 97 -2.29 -7.93 -6.08
N LEU A 98 -1.96 -6.89 -6.85
CA LEU A 98 -1.88 -5.54 -6.28
C LEU A 98 -3.26 -5.02 -5.88
N LEU A 99 -4.31 -5.30 -6.67
CA LEU A 99 -5.67 -4.96 -6.28
C LEU A 99 -6.07 -5.63 -4.95
N THR A 100 -5.70 -6.91 -4.78
CA THR A 100 -5.95 -7.65 -3.54
C THR A 100 -5.20 -7.03 -2.36
N MET A 101 -3.93 -6.67 -2.53
CA MET A 101 -3.16 -6.00 -1.48
C MET A 101 -3.75 -4.64 -1.09
N TRP A 102 -4.20 -3.85 -2.06
CA TRP A 102 -4.91 -2.59 -1.78
C TRP A 102 -6.19 -2.82 -0.98
N PHE A 103 -6.97 -3.84 -1.34
CA PHE A 103 -8.19 -4.18 -0.60
C PHE A 103 -7.91 -4.68 0.82
N LEU A 104 -6.87 -5.50 1.00
CA LEU A 104 -6.45 -5.94 2.34
C LEU A 104 -5.94 -4.77 3.18
N LEU A 105 -5.12 -3.89 2.60
CA LEU A 105 -4.66 -2.67 3.27
C LEU A 105 -5.83 -1.76 3.68
N PHE A 106 -6.87 -1.66 2.85
CA PHE A 106 -8.10 -0.94 3.22
C PHE A 106 -8.75 -1.56 4.46
N ILE A 107 -8.91 -2.88 4.49
CA ILE A 107 -9.50 -3.60 5.63
C ILE A 107 -8.67 -3.38 6.89
N THR A 108 -7.35 -3.57 6.81
CA THR A 108 -6.45 -3.44 7.97
C THR A 108 -6.40 -2.01 8.47
N CYS A 109 -6.38 -1.00 7.58
CA CYS A 109 -6.51 0.41 7.97
C CYS A 109 -7.83 0.69 8.70
N SER A 110 -8.95 0.22 8.15
CA SER A 110 -10.29 0.42 8.71
C SER A 110 -10.43 -0.19 10.10
N VAL A 111 -9.97 -1.43 10.26
CA VAL A 111 -10.03 -2.18 11.53
C VAL A 111 -9.07 -1.59 12.55
N THR A 112 -7.82 -1.30 12.19
CA THR A 112 -6.84 -0.70 13.12
C THR A 112 -7.32 0.66 13.62
N SER A 113 -7.84 1.50 12.72
CA SER A 113 -8.41 2.80 13.09
C SER A 113 -9.62 2.63 14.03
N GLY A 114 -10.49 1.66 13.76
CA GLY A 114 -11.60 1.29 14.63
C GLY A 114 -11.14 0.90 16.03
N ILE A 115 -10.14 0.00 16.13
CA ILE A 115 -9.58 -0.45 17.41
C ILE A 115 -8.97 0.72 18.18
N MET A 116 -8.14 1.54 17.54
CA MET A 116 -7.50 2.69 18.18
C MET A 116 -8.52 3.70 18.72
N ASN A 117 -9.58 3.99 17.95
CA ASN A 117 -10.64 4.88 18.40
C ASN A 117 -11.50 4.27 19.52
N SER A 118 -11.61 2.94 19.57
CA SER A 118 -12.36 2.25 20.62
C SER A 118 -11.72 2.39 22.00
N ILE A 119 -10.40 2.60 22.07
CA ILE A 119 -9.69 2.83 23.34
C ILE A 119 -10.22 4.09 24.03
N ASN A 120 -10.51 5.14 23.27
CA ASN A 120 -10.95 6.43 23.81
C ASN A 120 -12.48 6.57 23.86
N TYR A 121 -13.20 5.96 22.91
CA TYR A 121 -14.63 6.22 22.70
C TYR A 121 -15.50 4.93 22.66
N GLY A 122 -14.94 3.80 23.07
CA GLY A 122 -15.63 2.51 23.11
C GLY A 122 -16.17 2.08 21.73
N LEU A 123 -17.28 1.35 21.73
CA LEU A 123 -17.89 0.82 20.50
C LEU A 123 -18.28 1.92 19.51
N ASN A 124 -18.67 3.10 19.99
CA ASN A 124 -19.02 4.24 19.15
C ASN A 124 -17.79 4.77 18.39
N GLY A 125 -16.62 4.78 19.03
CA GLY A 125 -15.34 5.10 18.38
C GLY A 125 -15.01 4.15 17.25
N PHE A 126 -15.13 2.83 17.50
CA PHE A 126 -14.91 1.82 16.47
C PHE A 126 -15.83 2.03 15.27
N LYS A 127 -17.13 2.14 15.53
CA LYS A 127 -18.15 2.27 14.48
C LYS A 127 -17.94 3.54 13.66
N SER A 128 -17.67 4.67 14.31
CA SER A 128 -17.41 5.94 13.63
C SER A 128 -16.18 5.85 12.72
N ALA A 129 -15.04 5.39 13.24
CA ALA A 129 -13.82 5.29 12.47
C ALA A 129 -13.94 4.31 11.29
N PHE A 130 -14.53 3.13 11.53
CA PHE A 130 -14.76 2.14 10.47
C PHE A 130 -15.69 2.68 9.37
N MET A 131 -16.76 3.39 9.75
CA MET A 131 -17.66 4.03 8.80
C MET A 131 -16.96 5.14 8.01
N SER A 132 -16.12 5.96 8.65
CA SER A 132 -15.33 6.98 7.96
C SER A 132 -14.41 6.37 6.89
N TRP A 133 -13.72 5.27 7.21
CA TRP A 133 -12.94 4.53 6.21
C TRP A 133 -13.81 3.98 5.09
N THR A 134 -14.97 3.41 5.42
CA THR A 134 -15.87 2.85 4.39
C THR A 134 -16.41 3.93 3.45
N VAL A 135 -16.82 5.07 3.99
CA VAL A 135 -17.43 6.16 3.21
C VAL A 135 -16.38 6.93 2.40
N PHE A 136 -15.25 7.29 3.03
CA PHE A 136 -14.25 8.17 2.41
C PHE A 136 -13.03 7.43 1.88
N GLY A 137 -12.70 6.27 2.42
CA GLY A 137 -11.49 5.50 2.06
C GLY A 137 -11.71 4.43 1.01
N LEU A 138 -12.87 3.74 0.99
CA LEU A 138 -13.10 2.59 0.10
C LEU A 138 -12.91 2.94 -1.37
N LEU A 139 -13.58 3.99 -1.85
CA LEU A 139 -13.54 4.35 -3.27
C LEU A 139 -12.12 4.75 -3.72
N PRO A 140 -11.39 5.64 -3.00
CA PRO A 140 -9.98 5.90 -3.32
C PRO A 140 -9.12 4.64 -3.36
N PHE A 141 -9.24 3.75 -2.38
CA PHE A 141 -8.45 2.51 -2.33
C PHE A 141 -8.72 1.59 -3.52
N LEU A 142 -9.99 1.49 -3.95
CA LEU A 142 -10.34 0.71 -5.14
C LEU A 142 -9.80 1.35 -6.41
N VAL A 143 -9.92 2.67 -6.57
CA VAL A 143 -9.42 3.38 -7.75
C VAL A 143 -7.90 3.26 -7.84
N PHE A 144 -7.18 3.56 -6.76
CA PHE A 144 -5.73 3.39 -6.71
C PHE A 144 -5.32 1.93 -6.87
N GLY A 145 -6.09 1.00 -6.29
CA GLY A 145 -5.87 -0.43 -6.44
C GLY A 145 -5.94 -0.91 -7.88
N VAL A 146 -6.97 -0.47 -8.62
CA VAL A 146 -7.12 -0.79 -10.05
C VAL A 146 -6.02 -0.15 -10.86
N LEU A 147 -5.75 1.15 -10.69
CA LEU A 147 -4.71 1.85 -11.44
C LEU A 147 -3.32 1.24 -11.18
N HIS A 148 -3.00 0.98 -9.92
CA HIS A 148 -1.73 0.36 -9.51
C HIS A 148 -1.62 -1.08 -10.03
N GLY A 149 -2.72 -1.85 -9.96
CA GLY A 149 -2.79 -3.20 -10.50
C GLY A 149 -2.56 -3.25 -12.01
N LEU A 150 -3.20 -2.36 -12.77
CA LEU A 150 -3.06 -2.34 -14.24
C LEU A 150 -1.67 -1.90 -14.67
N THR A 151 -1.08 -0.92 -13.98
CA THR A 151 0.24 -0.36 -14.33
C THR A 151 1.37 -1.22 -13.80
N THR A 152 1.56 -1.25 -12.47
CA THR A 152 2.65 -1.95 -11.82
C THR A 152 2.49 -3.47 -11.87
N GLY A 153 1.25 -3.98 -11.85
CA GLY A 153 0.98 -5.42 -11.88
C GLY A 153 1.46 -6.08 -13.16
N TYR A 154 1.42 -5.36 -14.30
CA TYR A 154 2.04 -5.82 -15.54
C TYR A 154 3.55 -6.06 -15.40
N PHE A 155 4.28 -5.07 -14.87
CA PHE A 155 5.72 -5.16 -14.71
C PHE A 155 6.12 -6.23 -13.68
N LEU A 156 5.41 -6.28 -12.55
CA LEU A 156 5.54 -7.32 -11.52
C LEU A 156 5.41 -8.72 -12.13
N GLY A 157 4.29 -9.00 -12.80
CA GLY A 157 4.02 -10.32 -13.39
C GLY A 157 5.04 -10.70 -14.46
N ARG A 158 5.44 -9.73 -15.31
CA ARG A 158 6.43 -9.93 -16.37
C ARG A 158 7.81 -10.26 -15.79
N GLU A 159 8.22 -9.57 -14.73
CA GLU A 159 9.50 -9.84 -14.07
C GLU A 159 9.52 -11.21 -13.40
N ILE A 160 8.44 -11.61 -12.73
CA ILE A 160 8.32 -12.96 -12.14
C ILE A 160 8.44 -14.03 -13.22
N LYS A 161 7.69 -13.90 -14.32
CA LYS A 161 7.73 -14.85 -15.45
C LYS A 161 9.13 -14.93 -16.06
N ARG A 162 9.82 -13.79 -16.20
CA ARG A 162 11.18 -13.74 -16.74
C ARG A 162 12.20 -14.42 -15.83
N ARG A 163 12.10 -14.26 -14.51
CA ARG A 163 13.02 -14.87 -13.53
C ARG A 163 12.79 -16.36 -13.31
N GLY A 164 11.62 -16.87 -13.69
CA GLY A 164 11.27 -18.30 -13.60
C GLY A 164 11.52 -19.11 -14.87
N ARG A 165 11.99 -18.47 -15.94
CA ARG A 165 12.59 -19.14 -17.11
C ARG A 165 14.06 -19.39 -16.82
#